data_AF-A0A5P0YLA0-F1
#
_entry.id   AF-A0A5P0YLA0-F1
#
_cell.length_a   1.000
_cell.length_b   1.000
_cell.length_c   1.000
_cell.angle_alpha   90.00
_cell.angle_beta   90.00
_cell.angle_gamma   90.00
#
_symmetry.space_group_name_H-M   'P 1'
#
loop_
_entity.id
_entity.type
_entity.pdbx_description
1 polymer ?
#
loop_
_entity_poly.entity_id
_entity_poly.type
_entity_poly.pdbx_seq_one_letter_code
_entity_poly.pdbx_strand_id
1 'polypeptide(L)' 'MTQTDPTTQATPDRLFRISKGSPDPAELAALTAVLLSRTAAAGAEPDDLSRRQRAVARWRRPERARGFDGPRSWRSTDR' A
#
# COMPACT_ATOMS: atom_id res chain seq x y z
N MET A 1 10.69 5.26 -37.15
CA MET A 1 11.16 4.69 -35.88
C MET A 1 10.46 5.44 -34.76
N THR A 2 9.33 4.92 -34.26
CA THR A 2 8.65 5.31 -33.00
C THR A 2 7.53 4.31 -32.75
N GLN A 3 7.94 3.19 -32.18
CA GLN A 3 7.31 2.42 -31.10
C GLN A 3 5.79 2.48 -30.96
N THR A 4 5.13 1.41 -31.42
CA THR A 4 3.78 1.00 -31.00
C THR A 4 3.94 0.21 -29.70
N ASP A 5 3.50 0.76 -28.56
CA ASP A 5 3.42 -0.01 -27.31
C ASP A 5 2.29 -1.05 -27.42
N PRO A 6 2.57 -2.37 -27.26
CA PRO A 6 1.53 -3.38 -27.31
C PRO A 6 0.81 -3.47 -25.95
N THR A 7 -0.48 -3.13 -25.97
CA THR A 7 -1.55 -3.79 -25.19
C THR A 7 -1.32 -3.95 -23.68
N THR A 8 -1.73 -2.95 -22.90
CA THR A 8 -2.31 -3.25 -21.57
C THR A 8 -3.72 -3.75 -21.79
N GLN A 9 -3.85 -5.03 -22.18
CA GLN A 9 -5.13 -5.71 -22.19
C GLN A 9 -5.43 -6.10 -20.75
N ALA A 10 -6.27 -5.31 -20.07
CA ALA A 10 -6.72 -5.61 -18.73
C ALA A 10 -7.52 -6.92 -18.74
N THR A 11 -6.89 -8.01 -18.32
CA THR A 11 -7.59 -9.27 -18.04
C THR A 11 -8.27 -9.11 -16.68
N PRO A 12 -9.60 -9.22 -16.57
CA PRO A 12 -10.33 -8.98 -15.33
C PRO A 12 -10.10 -10.03 -14.21
N ASP A 13 -9.17 -10.97 -14.36
CA ASP A 13 -8.94 -12.06 -13.39
C ASP A 13 -7.76 -11.85 -12.42
N ARG A 14 -6.97 -10.77 -12.55
CA ARG A 14 -5.87 -10.48 -11.61
C ARG A 14 -6.19 -9.32 -10.69
N LEU A 15 -6.56 -9.65 -9.44
CA LEU A 15 -6.83 -8.69 -8.36
C LEU A 15 -5.61 -7.79 -8.04
N PHE A 16 -4.39 -8.30 -8.18
CA PHE A 16 -3.15 -7.54 -7.98
C PHE A 16 -1.97 -8.16 -8.73
N ARG A 17 -0.93 -7.35 -9.00
CA ARG A 17 0.30 -7.75 -9.70
C ARG A 17 1.45 -7.95 -8.71
N ILE A 18 2.18 -9.05 -8.87
CA ILE A 18 3.42 -9.30 -8.14
C ILE A 18 4.58 -8.70 -8.91
N SER A 19 5.34 -7.78 -8.28
CA SER A 19 6.50 -7.14 -8.91
C SER A 19 7.80 -7.92 -8.68
N LYS A 20 7.90 -8.68 -7.58
CA LYS A 20 9.08 -9.45 -7.21
C LYS A 20 8.68 -10.64 -6.30
N GLY A 21 9.42 -11.74 -6.42
CA GLY A 21 9.21 -12.95 -5.63
C GLY A 21 8.13 -13.88 -6.21
N SER A 22 7.96 -15.03 -5.56
CA SER A 22 6.95 -16.03 -5.91
C SER A 22 6.27 -16.51 -4.62
N PRO A 23 5.26 -15.78 -4.11
CA PRO A 23 4.57 -16.14 -2.88
C PRO A 23 3.83 -17.46 -3.05
N ASP A 24 3.66 -18.16 -1.94
CA ASP A 24 2.87 -19.37 -1.93
C ASP A 24 1.35 -19.07 -1.97
N PRO A 25 0.50 -20.08 -2.22
CA PRO A 25 -0.95 -19.88 -2.27
C PRO A 25 -1.56 -19.37 -0.95
N ALA A 26 -0.99 -19.71 0.20
CA ALA A 26 -1.49 -19.29 1.51
C ALA A 26 -1.22 -17.80 1.75
N GLU A 27 -0.05 -17.30 1.35
CA GLU A 27 0.30 -15.87 1.40
C GLU A 27 -0.64 -15.04 0.50
N LEU A 28 -0.95 -15.53 -0.70
CA LEU A 28 -1.90 -14.88 -1.62
C LEU A 28 -3.33 -14.85 -1.05
N ALA A 29 -3.76 -15.95 -0.42
CA ALA A 29 -5.06 -16.02 0.25
C ALA A 29 -5.14 -15.04 1.43
N ALA A 30 -4.09 -14.97 2.25
CA ALA A 30 -4.02 -14.04 3.39
C ALA A 30 -4.10 -12.59 2.93
N LEU A 31 -3.35 -12.21 1.88
CA LEU A 31 -3.41 -10.85 1.32
C LEU A 31 -4.80 -10.53 0.80
N THR A 32 -5.43 -11.46 0.06
CA THR A 32 -6.78 -11.29 -0.47
C THR A 32 -7.82 -11.12 0.65
N ALA A 33 -7.74 -11.94 1.71
CA ALA A 33 -8.63 -11.85 2.86
C ALA A 33 -8.55 -10.50 3.58
N VAL A 34 -7.34 -9.95 3.74
CA VAL A 34 -7.12 -8.62 4.32
C VAL A 34 -7.70 -7.54 3.44
N LEU A 35 -7.48 -7.61 2.12
CA LEU A 35 -8.02 -6.64 1.16
C LEU A 35 -9.56 -6.64 1.19
N LEU A 36 -10.19 -7.81 1.13
CA LEU A 36 -11.65 -7.95 1.20
C LEU A 36 -12.21 -7.43 2.54
N SER A 37 -11.54 -7.73 3.65
CA SER A 37 -11.95 -7.23 4.96
C SER A 37 -11.88 -5.70 5.03
N ARG A 38 -10.86 -5.10 4.40
CA ARG A 38 -10.70 -3.64 4.37
C ARG A 38 -11.70 -2.95 3.46
N THR A 39 -12.02 -3.53 2.30
CA THR A 39 -13.01 -2.97 1.37
C THR A 39 -14.43 -3.11 1.93
N ALA A 40 -14.74 -4.22 2.59
CA ALA A 40 -16.01 -4.39 3.30
C ALA A 40 -16.19 -3.33 4.41
N ALA A 41 -15.13 -3.02 5.16
CA ALA A 41 -15.16 -1.98 6.18
C ALA A 41 -15.25 -0.54 5.62
N ALA A 42 -14.82 -0.32 4.36
CA ALA A 42 -14.85 1.00 3.73
C ALA A 42 -16.24 1.39 3.21
N GLY A 43 -17.15 0.43 3.00
CA GLY A 43 -18.54 0.69 2.60
C GLY A 43 -19.45 1.17 3.74
N ALA A 44 -18.98 1.12 4.99
CA ALA A 44 -19.64 1.78 6.10
C ALA A 44 -19.23 3.25 6.11
N GLU A 45 -20.21 4.16 5.97
CA GLU A 45 -19.97 5.60 6.19
C GLU A 45 -19.26 5.76 7.55
N PRO A 46 -18.06 6.36 7.58
CA PRO A 46 -17.33 6.47 8.82
C PRO A 46 -18.13 7.35 9.76
N ASP A 47 -18.62 6.76 10.85
CA ASP A 47 -19.19 7.50 11.98
C ASP A 47 -18.17 8.52 12.52
N ASP A 48 -18.63 9.56 13.21
CA ASP A 48 -17.80 10.67 13.68
C ASP A 48 -16.61 10.21 14.53
N LEU A 49 -16.73 9.09 15.24
CA LEU A 49 -15.61 8.47 15.96
C LEU A 49 -14.58 7.87 14.99
N SER A 50 -15.01 7.15 13.95
CA SER A 50 -14.15 6.62 12.89
C SER A 50 -13.48 7.73 12.08
N ARG A 51 -14.15 8.87 11.87
CA ARG A 51 -13.55 10.06 11.23
C ARG A 51 -12.43 10.69 12.07
N ARG A 52 -12.59 10.74 13.39
CA ARG A 52 -11.58 11.23 14.35
C ARG A 52 -10.44 10.23 14.55
N GLN A 53 -10.74 8.92 14.49
CA GLN A 53 -9.76 7.84 14.54
C GLN A 53 -9.14 7.49 13.19
N ARG A 54 -9.48 8.19 12.10
CA ARG A 54 -8.70 8.09 10.88
C ARG A 54 -7.27 8.36 11.29
N ALA A 55 -6.45 7.31 11.23
CA ALA A 55 -5.01 7.42 11.23
C ALA A 55 -4.70 8.23 9.97
N VAL A 56 -4.81 9.55 10.07
CA VAL A 56 -4.32 10.48 9.07
C VAL A 56 -2.87 10.07 8.99
N ALA A 57 -2.50 9.48 7.86
CA ALA A 57 -1.16 9.03 7.68
C ALA A 57 -0.29 10.26 7.95
N ARG A 58 0.48 10.20 9.05
CA ARG A 58 1.28 11.32 9.56
C ARG A 58 2.50 11.45 8.67
N TRP A 59 2.27 11.59 7.36
CA TRP A 59 3.26 11.89 6.35
C TRP A 59 3.92 13.18 6.80
N ARG A 60 4.99 13.02 7.58
CA ARG A 60 5.85 14.12 7.93
C ARG A 60 6.64 14.43 6.68
N ARG A 61 6.81 15.72 6.42
CA ARG A 61 7.72 16.26 5.41
C ARG A 61 9.13 15.81 5.78
N PRO A 62 9.71 14.77 5.15
CA PRO A 62 11.00 14.22 5.55
C PRO A 62 12.11 15.25 5.39
N GLU A 63 11.93 16.24 4.52
CA GLU A 63 12.81 17.39 4.35
C GLU A 63 12.92 18.29 5.59
N ARG A 64 12.03 18.15 6.58
CA ARG A 64 12.03 18.91 7.85
C ARG A 64 12.57 18.11 9.04
N ALA A 65 12.82 16.81 8.89
CA ALA A 65 13.49 16.00 9.92
C ALA A 65 15.01 16.04 9.69
N ARG A 66 15.81 15.93 10.75
CA ARG A 66 17.26 15.66 10.58
C ARG A 66 17.37 14.34 9.80
N GLY A 67 17.99 14.41 8.63
CA GLY A 67 17.96 13.35 7.63
C GLY A 67 18.68 12.07 8.05
N PHE A 68 18.55 11.06 7.19
CA PHE A 68 19.25 9.77 7.15
C PHE A 68 20.49 9.65 8.07
N ASP A 69 20.36 8.86 9.13
CA ASP A 69 21.41 8.58 10.12
C ASP A 69 22.49 7.58 9.61
N GLY A 70 22.36 7.09 8.37
CA GLY A 70 23.35 6.25 7.69
C GLY A 70 22.79 4.97 7.07
N PRO A 71 23.61 4.21 6.32
CA PRO A 71 23.19 3.08 5.46
C PRO A 71 22.49 1.91 6.16
N ARG A 72 22.61 1.80 7.48
CA ARG A 72 21.97 0.75 8.28
C ARG A 72 20.76 1.26 9.07
N SER A 73 20.41 2.54 8.92
CA SER A 73 19.23 3.13 9.52
C SER A 73 18.10 3.14 8.49
N TRP A 74 16.99 2.48 8.83
CA TRP A 74 15.74 2.53 8.05
C TRP A 74 14.62 3.23 8.82
N ARG A 75 14.89 3.61 10.07
CA ARG A 75 14.03 4.46 10.90
C ARG A 75 14.85 5.66 11.32
N SER A 76 14.33 6.84 11.02
CA SER A 76 14.84 8.11 11.54
C SER A 76 14.52 8.19 13.03
N THR A 77 15.52 8.42 13.87
CA THR A 77 15.35 8.51 15.32
C THR A 77 14.98 9.94 15.72
N ASP A 78 13.82 10.43 15.26
CA ASP A 78 13.31 11.75 15.66
C ASP A 78 12.37 11.54 16.86
N ARG A 79 12.81 11.91 18.06
CA ARG A 79 12.02 11.90 19.31
C ARG A 79 11.61 13.31 19.68
#